data_AF-A0AAU7YWH3-F1
#
_entry.id   AF-A0AAU7YWH3-F1
#
_cell.length_a   1.000
_cell.length_b   1.000
_cell.length_c   1.000
_cell.angle_alpha   90.00
_cell.angle_beta   90.00
_cell.angle_gamma   90.00
#
_symmetry.space_group_name_H-M   'P 1'
#
loop_
_entity.id
_entity.type
_entity.pdbx_description
1 polymer ?
#
loop_
_entity_poly.entity_id
_entity_poly.type
_entity_poly.pdbx_seq_one_letter_code
_entity_poly.pdbx_strand_id
1 'polypeptide(L)'
;MPRRLSFVLLLLFLAPHLRAQRNETALSEGEVEQLREVAYYPSDRVLVFIKLLDARNKSIQDLFARPRKPGREQDTHDLLEEFTAIADELNDNLDDYGPRHRDIRKALPKLVDATERWSSNLKSPPDNETYNVSRRLALEAVRDLHDQATQLIEEQKAWFLAHPPPKENKNAPIDLPR
;
A
#
# COMPACT_ATOMS: atom_id res chain seq x y z
N MET A 1 56.96 -27.14 24.31
CA MET A 1 56.24 -25.86 24.45
C MET A 1 54.88 -26.01 23.78
N PRO A 2 53.79 -26.01 24.56
CA PRO A 2 52.45 -26.27 24.05
C PRO A 2 51.75 -24.97 23.63
N ARG A 3 50.65 -25.12 22.89
CA ARG A 3 49.61 -24.12 22.60
C ARG A 3 50.06 -22.98 21.67
N ARG A 4 49.73 -23.05 20.37
CA ARG A 4 49.20 -21.92 19.55
C ARG A 4 48.71 -22.41 18.17
N LEU A 5 47.82 -23.41 18.09
CA LEU A 5 47.32 -23.87 16.78
C LEU A 5 45.84 -24.26 16.75
N SER A 6 45.04 -23.83 17.72
CA SER A 6 43.62 -24.24 17.82
C SER A 6 42.66 -23.11 18.14
N PHE A 7 42.86 -21.92 17.57
CA PHE A 7 41.90 -20.81 17.75
C PHE A 7 41.43 -20.13 16.46
N VAL A 8 41.85 -20.59 15.28
CA VAL A 8 41.38 -20.00 14.00
C VAL A 8 40.17 -20.74 13.43
N LEU A 9 39.92 -22.00 13.82
CA LEU A 9 38.87 -22.82 13.23
C LEU A 9 37.50 -22.78 13.95
N LEU A 10 37.34 -21.95 14.99
CA LEU A 10 36.09 -21.84 15.77
C LEU A 10 35.31 -20.53 15.53
N LEU A 11 35.68 -19.76 14.51
CA LEU A 11 34.99 -18.50 14.14
C LEU A 11 34.12 -18.63 12.88
N LEU A 12 34.09 -19.81 12.24
CA LEU A 12 33.30 -20.07 11.02
C LEU A 12 31.89 -20.64 11.29
N PHE A 13 31.49 -20.79 12.56
CA PHE A 13 30.16 -21.31 12.93
C PHE A 13 29.17 -20.26 13.47
N LEU A 14 29.53 -18.97 13.47
CA LEU A 14 28.57 -17.88 13.64
C LEU A 14 28.24 -17.28 12.27
N ALA A 15 27.65 -18.08 11.39
CA ALA A 15 26.80 -17.50 10.36
C ALA A 15 25.50 -17.09 11.07
N PRO A 16 25.19 -15.79 11.25
CA PRO A 16 23.90 -15.43 11.77
C PRO A 16 22.85 -15.90 10.75
N HIS A 17 21.87 -16.66 11.22
CA HIS A 17 20.65 -16.94 10.48
C HIS A 17 19.85 -15.63 10.29
N LEU A 18 20.34 -14.72 9.44
CA LEU A 18 19.63 -13.51 9.01
C LEU A 18 18.57 -13.89 7.97
N ARG A 19 17.61 -14.72 8.36
CA ARG A 19 16.35 -14.95 7.61
C ARG A 19 15.12 -15.05 8.52
N ALA A 20 15.25 -14.67 9.80
CA ALA A 20 14.17 -14.80 10.78
C ALA A 20 13.53 -13.46 11.23
N GLN A 21 14.05 -12.30 10.80
CA GLN A 21 13.25 -11.08 10.79
C GLN A 21 12.53 -11.00 9.44
N ARG A 22 11.43 -11.77 9.32
CA ARG A 22 10.40 -11.42 8.35
C ARG A 22 9.93 -10.05 8.84
N ASN A 23 10.31 -8.96 8.19
CA ASN A 23 9.84 -7.63 8.56
C ASN A 23 8.31 -7.74 8.69
N GLU A 24 7.79 -7.56 9.91
CA GLU A 24 6.35 -7.50 10.21
C GLU A 24 5.79 -6.16 9.71
N THR A 25 6.15 -5.77 8.49
CA THR A 25 5.69 -4.56 7.84
C THR A 25 4.83 -4.97 6.67
N ALA A 26 3.63 -4.41 6.57
CA ALA A 26 2.70 -4.70 5.46
C ALA A 26 3.31 -4.38 4.08
N LEU A 27 4.29 -3.48 4.07
CA LEU A 27 5.09 -3.09 2.91
C LEU A 27 6.48 -3.73 2.97
N SER A 28 6.94 -4.25 1.83
CA SER A 28 8.35 -4.61 1.62
C SER A 28 9.23 -3.37 1.41
N GLU A 29 10.54 -3.50 1.60
CA GLU A 29 11.50 -2.41 1.37
C GLU A 29 11.39 -1.78 -0.03
N GLY A 30 11.14 -2.59 -1.06
CA GLY A 30 10.96 -2.10 -2.42
C GLY A 30 9.63 -1.36 -2.64
N GLU A 31 8.60 -1.66 -1.85
CA GLU A 31 7.33 -0.92 -1.86
C GLU A 31 7.45 0.39 -1.08
N VAL A 32 8.19 0.38 0.03
CA VAL A 32 8.58 1.59 0.76
C VAL A 32 9.37 2.53 -0.14
N GLU A 33 10.33 2.02 -0.92
CA GLU A 33 11.10 2.85 -1.85
C GLU A 33 10.21 3.44 -2.95
N GLN A 34 9.27 2.67 -3.52
CA GLN A 34 8.31 3.20 -4.49
C GLN A 34 7.50 4.37 -3.91
N LEU A 35 7.05 4.26 -2.65
CA LEU A 35 6.34 5.36 -1.98
C LEU A 35 7.27 6.56 -1.70
N ARG A 36 8.54 6.31 -1.40
CA ARG A 36 9.55 7.35 -1.18
C ARG A 36 9.82 8.16 -2.45
N GLU A 37 9.95 7.50 -3.61
CA GLU A 37 10.20 8.14 -4.90
C GLU A 37 9.10 9.15 -5.28
N VAL A 38 7.85 8.87 -4.90
CA VAL A 38 6.68 9.73 -5.19
C VAL A 38 6.21 10.56 -3.98
N ALA A 39 7.00 10.64 -2.91
CA ALA A 39 6.58 11.28 -1.65
C ALA A 39 6.15 12.75 -1.80
N TYR A 40 6.72 13.47 -2.78
CA TYR A 40 6.40 14.87 -3.06
C TYR A 40 5.28 15.06 -4.10
N TYR A 41 4.74 13.98 -4.64
CA TYR A 41 3.71 13.97 -5.67
C TYR A 41 2.45 13.25 -5.15
N PRO A 42 1.57 13.94 -4.40
CA PRO A 42 0.43 13.32 -3.72
C PRO A 42 -0.44 12.47 -4.65
N SER A 43 -0.73 12.96 -5.86
CA SER A 43 -1.53 12.23 -6.83
C SER A 43 -0.84 10.93 -7.26
N ASP A 44 0.47 10.94 -7.46
CA ASP A 44 1.21 9.75 -7.87
C ASP A 44 1.39 8.77 -6.70
N ARG A 45 1.54 9.27 -5.48
CA ARG A 45 1.55 8.44 -4.27
C ARG A 45 0.25 7.65 -4.08
N VAL A 46 -0.91 8.29 -4.29
CA VAL A 46 -2.20 7.58 -4.28
C VAL A 46 -2.22 6.46 -5.35
N LEU A 47 -1.70 6.72 -6.55
CA LEU A 47 -1.62 5.70 -7.60
C LEU A 47 -0.68 4.54 -7.23
N VAL A 48 0.42 4.81 -6.53
CA VAL A 48 1.29 3.77 -6.01
C VAL A 48 0.55 2.93 -4.97
N PHE A 49 -0.16 3.53 -4.01
CA PHE A 49 -0.97 2.76 -3.05
C PHE A 49 -2.02 1.87 -3.74
N ILE A 50 -2.73 2.40 -4.75
CA ILE A 50 -3.68 1.60 -5.55
C ILE A 50 -2.99 0.37 -6.14
N LYS A 51 -1.79 0.54 -6.73
CA LYS A 51 -1.00 -0.57 -7.29
C LYS A 51 -0.63 -1.61 -6.23
N LEU A 52 -0.27 -1.19 -5.02
CA LEU A 52 0.10 -2.10 -3.93
C LEU A 52 -1.12 -2.89 -3.42
N LEU A 53 -2.26 -2.23 -3.24
CA LEU A 53 -3.52 -2.86 -2.86
C LEU A 53 -4.02 -3.83 -3.94
N ASP A 54 -3.88 -3.46 -5.23
CA ASP A 54 -4.15 -4.36 -6.35
C ASP A 54 -3.27 -5.62 -6.30
N ALA A 55 -1.99 -5.49 -5.92
CA ALA A 55 -1.09 -6.62 -5.79
C ALA A 55 -1.50 -7.58 -4.66
N ARG A 56 -1.89 -7.05 -3.48
CA ARG A 56 -2.40 -7.87 -2.38
C ARG A 56 -3.71 -8.55 -2.73
N ASN A 57 -4.64 -7.80 -3.32
CA ASN A 57 -5.91 -8.33 -3.80
C ASN A 57 -5.72 -9.47 -4.83
N LYS A 58 -4.86 -9.25 -5.82
CA LYS A 58 -4.51 -10.30 -6.80
C LYS A 58 -3.91 -11.53 -6.13
N SER A 59 -3.03 -11.35 -5.15
CA SER A 59 -2.42 -12.46 -4.42
C SER A 59 -3.47 -13.30 -3.70
N ILE A 60 -4.46 -12.65 -3.07
CA ILE A 60 -5.62 -13.31 -2.47
C ILE A 60 -6.39 -14.11 -3.52
N GLN A 61 -6.74 -13.52 -4.67
CA GLN A 61 -7.46 -14.24 -5.74
C GLN A 61 -6.66 -15.44 -6.28
N ASP A 62 -5.35 -15.28 -6.46
CA ASP A 62 -4.47 -16.33 -6.98
C ASP A 62 -4.38 -17.55 -6.05
N LEU A 63 -4.57 -17.37 -4.72
CA LEU A 63 -4.66 -18.48 -3.75
C LEU A 63 -5.87 -19.38 -3.99
N PHE A 64 -6.98 -18.83 -4.50
CA PHE A 64 -8.24 -19.56 -4.73
C PHE A 64 -8.44 -19.96 -6.19
N ALA A 65 -7.73 -19.34 -7.12
CA ALA A 65 -7.70 -19.76 -8.53
C ALA A 65 -6.87 -21.03 -8.78
N ARG A 66 -6.05 -21.45 -7.81
CA ARG A 66 -5.14 -22.61 -7.91
C ARG A 66 -5.61 -23.76 -7.00
N PRO A 67 -5.16 -25.01 -7.26
CA PRO A 67 -5.42 -26.12 -6.34
C PRO A 67 -5.02 -25.76 -4.91
N ARG A 68 -5.86 -26.14 -3.94
CA ARG A 68 -5.64 -25.85 -2.52
C ARG A 68 -4.29 -26.41 -2.07
N LYS A 69 -3.52 -25.58 -1.35
CA LYS A 69 -2.26 -25.96 -0.70
C LYS A 69 -2.39 -25.87 0.82
N PRO A 70 -1.60 -26.64 1.59
CA PRO A 70 -1.47 -26.42 3.03
C PRO A 70 -1.10 -24.97 3.32
N GLY A 71 -1.72 -24.37 4.34
CA GLY A 71 -1.46 -22.98 4.74
C GLY A 71 -2.29 -21.92 4.01
N ARG A 72 -3.05 -22.27 2.95
CA ARG A 72 -3.80 -21.29 2.14
C ARG A 72 -4.66 -20.33 2.97
N GLU A 73 -5.36 -20.84 3.98
CA GLU A 73 -6.22 -20.02 4.83
C GLU A 73 -5.42 -19.04 5.70
N GLN A 74 -4.25 -19.46 6.21
CA GLN A 74 -3.35 -18.56 6.92
C GLN A 74 -2.73 -17.53 5.98
N ASP A 75 -2.29 -17.94 4.78
CA ASP A 75 -1.77 -17.00 3.78
C ASP A 75 -2.84 -15.97 3.37
N THR A 76 -4.11 -16.38 3.34
CA THR A 76 -5.24 -15.47 3.08
C THR A 76 -5.44 -14.50 4.22
N HIS A 77 -5.36 -14.97 5.48
CA HIS A 77 -5.41 -14.12 6.66
C HIS A 77 -4.33 -13.05 6.61
N ASP A 78 -3.08 -13.44 6.42
CA ASP A 78 -1.93 -12.52 6.44
C ASP A 78 -2.03 -11.48 5.31
N LEU A 79 -2.42 -11.89 4.10
CA LEU A 79 -2.65 -10.95 2.99
C LEU A 79 -3.80 -9.97 3.24
N LEU A 80 -4.82 -10.35 4.01
CA LEU A 80 -5.92 -9.45 4.39
C LEU A 80 -5.48 -8.44 5.44
N GLU A 81 -4.62 -8.83 6.39
CA GLU A 81 -4.00 -7.89 7.33
C GLU A 81 -3.07 -6.91 6.62
N GLU A 82 -2.22 -7.39 5.71
CA GLU A 82 -1.37 -6.53 4.88
C GLU A 82 -2.20 -5.56 4.03
N PHE A 83 -3.28 -6.05 3.40
CA PHE A 83 -4.20 -5.20 2.63
C PHE A 83 -4.79 -4.08 3.51
N THR A 84 -5.28 -4.44 4.71
CA THR A 84 -5.89 -3.49 5.64
C THR A 84 -4.90 -2.42 6.07
N ALA A 85 -3.69 -2.82 6.49
CA ALA A 85 -2.67 -1.86 6.90
C ALA A 85 -2.24 -0.90 5.78
N ILE A 86 -2.16 -1.35 4.53
CA ILE A 86 -1.87 -0.48 3.39
C ILE A 86 -3.04 0.46 3.10
N ALA A 87 -4.28 -0.01 3.25
CA ALA A 87 -5.48 0.79 3.05
C ALA A 87 -5.59 1.90 4.12
N ASP A 88 -5.29 1.59 5.38
CA ASP A 88 -5.28 2.55 6.49
C ASP A 88 -4.21 3.62 6.27
N GLU A 89 -2.99 3.25 5.87
CA GLU A 89 -1.95 4.23 5.52
C GLU A 89 -2.37 5.13 4.35
N LEU A 90 -3.06 4.59 3.33
CA LEU A 90 -3.62 5.41 2.26
C LEU A 90 -4.67 6.38 2.80
N ASN A 91 -5.55 5.92 3.68
CA ASN A 91 -6.59 6.76 4.31
C ASN A 91 -5.97 7.92 5.11
N ASP A 92 -4.91 7.65 5.87
CA ASP A 92 -4.15 8.67 6.59
C ASP A 92 -3.51 9.70 5.65
N ASN A 93 -3.00 9.27 4.49
CA ASN A 93 -2.46 10.18 3.48
C ASN A 93 -3.57 11.06 2.87
N LEU A 94 -4.76 10.50 2.62
CA LEU A 94 -5.90 11.26 2.11
C LEU A 94 -6.40 12.31 3.13
N ASP A 95 -6.41 11.96 4.42
CA ASP A 95 -6.71 12.88 5.52
C ASP A 95 -5.68 14.02 5.61
N ASP A 96 -4.41 13.77 5.28
CA ASP A 96 -3.39 14.81 5.20
C ASP A 96 -3.59 15.74 3.98
N TYR A 97 -4.01 15.18 2.85
CA TYR A 97 -4.10 15.85 1.56
C TYR A 97 -5.32 16.77 1.42
N GLY A 98 -6.47 16.34 1.93
CA GLY A 98 -7.72 17.10 1.85
C GLY A 98 -7.61 18.52 2.43
N PRO A 99 -7.30 18.67 3.72
CA PRO A 99 -7.18 19.98 4.39
C PRO A 99 -6.08 20.88 3.81
N ARG A 100 -5.05 20.29 3.20
CA ARG A 100 -3.95 21.02 2.54
C ARG A 100 -4.22 21.33 1.08
N HIS A 101 -5.38 20.93 0.57
CA HIS A 101 -5.78 21.12 -0.82
C HIS A 101 -4.72 20.63 -1.82
N ARG A 102 -4.07 19.49 -1.52
CA ARG A 102 -3.15 18.85 -2.46
C ARG A 102 -3.98 18.36 -3.65
N ASP A 103 -3.66 18.83 -4.86
CA ASP A 103 -4.41 18.43 -6.06
C ASP A 103 -4.19 16.95 -6.38
N ILE A 104 -5.18 16.12 -6.03
CA ILE A 104 -5.20 14.68 -6.29
C ILE A 104 -6.41 14.27 -7.14
N ARG A 105 -7.08 15.25 -7.76
CA ARG A 105 -8.30 15.03 -8.57
C ARG A 105 -8.12 13.99 -9.67
N LYS A 106 -6.91 13.82 -10.18
CA LYS A 106 -6.58 12.81 -11.21
C LYS A 106 -6.56 11.38 -10.67
N ALA A 107 -6.26 11.19 -9.38
CA ALA A 107 -6.15 9.89 -8.75
C ALA A 107 -7.47 9.43 -8.12
N LEU A 108 -8.26 10.35 -7.55
CA LEU A 108 -9.48 10.01 -6.80
C LEU A 108 -10.49 9.15 -7.57
N PRO A 109 -10.85 9.43 -8.85
CA PRO A 109 -11.78 8.56 -9.58
C PRO A 109 -11.24 7.13 -9.74
N LYS A 110 -9.93 6.98 -9.93
CA LYS A 110 -9.28 5.66 -10.05
C LYS A 110 -9.29 4.91 -8.71
N LEU A 111 -9.22 5.64 -7.60
CA LEU A 111 -9.34 5.04 -6.28
C LEU A 111 -10.76 4.51 -6.04
N VAL A 112 -11.79 5.29 -6.39
CA VAL A 112 -13.20 4.85 -6.32
C VAL A 112 -13.40 3.56 -7.14
N ASP A 113 -13.00 3.57 -8.41
CA ASP A 113 -13.10 2.38 -9.29
C ASP A 113 -12.36 1.16 -8.69
N ALA A 114 -11.20 1.40 -8.06
CA ALA A 114 -10.42 0.33 -7.43
C ALA A 114 -11.12 -0.23 -6.18
N THR A 115 -11.71 0.62 -5.33
CA THR A 115 -12.43 0.19 -4.12
C THR A 115 -13.64 -0.69 -4.43
N GLU A 116 -14.38 -0.41 -5.51
CA GLU A 116 -15.49 -1.26 -5.96
C GLU A 116 -14.99 -2.66 -6.35
N ARG A 117 -13.93 -2.72 -7.15
CA ARG A 117 -13.26 -3.97 -7.53
C ARG A 117 -12.75 -4.71 -6.31
N TRP A 118 -12.14 -4.01 -5.35
CA TRP A 118 -11.61 -4.62 -4.15
C TRP A 118 -12.71 -5.22 -3.27
N SER A 119 -13.79 -4.49 -3.05
CA SER A 119 -14.96 -4.97 -2.30
C SER A 119 -15.53 -6.26 -2.88
N SER A 120 -15.64 -6.36 -4.21
CA SER A 120 -16.10 -7.59 -4.88
C SER A 120 -15.13 -8.75 -4.67
N ASN A 121 -13.84 -8.53 -4.92
CA ASN A 121 -12.82 -9.57 -4.83
C ASN A 121 -12.61 -10.08 -3.40
N LEU A 122 -12.61 -9.20 -2.39
CA LEU A 122 -12.44 -9.61 -0.99
C LEU A 122 -13.62 -10.44 -0.46
N LYS A 123 -14.79 -10.39 -1.13
CA LYS A 123 -15.94 -11.25 -0.85
C LYS A 123 -15.86 -12.60 -1.57
N SER A 124 -15.00 -12.75 -2.57
CA SER A 124 -14.97 -13.94 -3.43
C SER A 124 -14.50 -15.23 -2.76
N PRO A 125 -13.49 -15.24 -1.86
CA PRO A 125 -13.10 -16.50 -1.23
C PRO A 125 -14.21 -17.00 -0.30
N PRO A 126 -14.36 -18.32 -0.09
CA PRO A 126 -15.40 -18.88 0.79
C PRO A 126 -15.25 -18.41 2.23
N ASP A 127 -16.27 -18.64 3.07
CA ASP A 127 -16.15 -18.32 4.49
C ASP A 127 -15.16 -19.25 5.20
N ASN A 128 -14.36 -18.70 6.12
CA ASN A 128 -13.44 -19.48 6.95
C ASN A 128 -13.10 -18.75 8.25
N GLU A 129 -13.22 -19.45 9.38
CA GLU A 129 -12.93 -18.87 10.71
C GLU A 129 -11.52 -18.28 10.83
N THR A 130 -10.53 -18.83 10.11
CA THR A 130 -9.13 -18.36 10.15
C THR A 130 -8.98 -16.91 9.66
N TYR A 131 -9.80 -16.43 8.73
CA TYR A 131 -9.63 -15.08 8.16
C TYR A 131 -10.91 -14.24 8.13
N ASN A 132 -12.04 -14.73 8.63
CA ASN A 132 -13.31 -13.99 8.55
C ASN A 132 -13.25 -12.63 9.26
N VAL A 133 -12.47 -12.52 10.34
CA VAL A 133 -12.25 -11.24 11.04
C VAL A 133 -11.42 -10.30 10.18
N SER A 134 -10.24 -10.73 9.71
CA SER A 134 -9.35 -9.92 8.86
C SER A 134 -10.03 -9.50 7.55
N ARG A 135 -10.91 -10.35 6.99
CA ARG A 135 -11.74 -10.00 5.84
C ARG A 135 -12.71 -8.87 6.16
N ARG A 136 -13.37 -8.90 7.31
CA ARG A 136 -14.29 -7.84 7.72
C ARG A 136 -13.56 -6.51 7.83
N LEU A 137 -12.40 -6.50 8.50
CA LEU A 137 -11.56 -5.31 8.63
C LEU A 137 -11.11 -4.78 7.27
N ALA A 138 -10.65 -5.65 6.38
CA ALA A 138 -10.27 -5.24 5.02
C ALA A 138 -11.46 -4.65 4.24
N LEU A 139 -12.67 -5.19 4.39
CA LEU A 139 -13.87 -4.66 3.75
C LEU A 139 -14.33 -3.32 4.35
N GLU A 140 -14.14 -3.12 5.66
CA GLU A 140 -14.36 -1.85 6.34
C GLU A 140 -13.37 -0.79 5.81
N ALA A 141 -12.08 -1.10 5.77
CA ALA A 141 -11.07 -0.19 5.21
C ALA A 141 -11.33 0.17 3.73
N VAL A 142 -11.79 -0.78 2.90
CA VAL A 142 -12.21 -0.49 1.51
C VAL A 142 -13.38 0.48 1.46
N ARG A 143 -14.35 0.32 2.37
CA ARG A 143 -15.51 1.22 2.44
C ARG A 143 -15.09 2.62 2.87
N ASP A 144 -14.24 2.72 3.88
CA ASP A 144 -13.77 4.01 4.39
C ASP A 144 -13.00 4.77 3.30
N LEU A 145 -12.10 4.08 2.57
CA LEU A 145 -11.41 4.65 1.40
C LEU A 145 -12.38 5.10 0.31
N HIS A 146 -13.40 4.31 0.00
CA HIS A 146 -14.40 4.65 -1.01
C HIS A 146 -15.15 5.94 -0.63
N ASP A 147 -15.62 6.01 0.62
CA ASP A 147 -16.42 7.11 1.13
C ASP A 147 -15.57 8.39 1.20
N GLN A 148 -14.36 8.30 1.74
CA GLN A 148 -13.41 9.43 1.81
C GLN A 148 -12.98 9.91 0.41
N ALA A 149 -12.68 9.01 -0.52
CA ALA A 149 -12.33 9.38 -1.89
C ALA A 149 -13.48 10.09 -2.60
N THR A 150 -14.71 9.60 -2.44
CA THR A 150 -15.92 10.22 -3.01
C THR A 150 -16.15 11.62 -2.45
N GLN A 151 -15.98 11.79 -1.14
CA GLN A 151 -16.07 13.10 -0.50
C GLN A 151 -15.00 14.08 -1.05
N LEU A 152 -13.74 13.64 -1.10
CA LEU A 152 -12.64 14.46 -1.60
C LEU A 152 -12.81 14.88 -3.07
N ILE A 153 -13.48 14.08 -3.91
CA ILE A 153 -13.78 14.45 -5.30
C ILE A 153 -14.62 15.73 -5.31
N GLU A 154 -15.69 15.78 -4.53
CA GLU A 154 -16.60 16.93 -4.51
C GLU A 154 -15.95 18.15 -3.84
N GLU A 155 -15.23 17.94 -2.73
CA GLU A 155 -14.50 19.00 -2.04
C GLU A 155 -13.43 19.65 -2.92
N GLN A 156 -12.60 18.85 -3.60
CA GLN A 156 -11.56 19.39 -4.47
C GLN A 156 -12.14 20.02 -5.73
N LYS A 157 -13.22 19.47 -6.31
CA LYS A 157 -13.93 20.14 -7.42
C LYS A 157 -14.38 21.53 -7.00
N ALA A 158 -15.06 21.66 -5.86
CA ALA A 158 -15.55 22.94 -5.36
C ALA A 158 -14.39 23.91 -5.08
N TRP A 159 -13.34 23.45 -4.40
CA TRP A 159 -12.21 24.29 -4.02
C TRP A 159 -11.43 24.82 -5.22
N PHE A 160 -11.04 23.95 -6.16
CA PHE A 160 -10.27 24.35 -7.35
C PHE A 160 -11.10 25.10 -8.39
N LEU A 161 -12.43 25.00 -8.36
CA LEU A 161 -13.30 25.89 -9.12
C LEU A 161 -13.22 27.33 -8.57
N ALA A 162 -13.28 27.47 -7.25
CA ALA A 162 -13.16 28.77 -6.58
C ALA A 162 -11.71 29.32 -6.58
N HIS A 163 -10.71 28.43 -6.63
CA HIS A 163 -9.28 28.75 -6.56
C HIS A 163 -8.53 28.07 -7.71
N PRO A 164 -8.71 28.57 -8.95
CA PRO A 164 -8.07 27.97 -10.11
C PRO A 164 -6.54 27.97 -9.93
N PRO A 165 -5.86 26.85 -10.19
CA PRO A 165 -4.41 26.83 -10.14
C PRO A 165 -3.85 27.81 -11.18
N PRO A 166 -2.65 28.37 -10.93
CA PRO A 166 -1.99 29.23 -11.90
C PRO A 166 -1.88 28.48 -13.23
N LYS A 167 -2.17 29.18 -14.34
CA LYS A 167 -1.97 28.60 -15.67
C LYS A 167 -0.51 28.18 -15.79
N GLU A 168 -0.28 26.88 -15.98
CA GLU A 168 1.04 26.33 -16.26
C GLU A 168 1.57 27.02 -17.52
N ASN A 169 2.47 27.99 -17.34
CA ASN A 169 3.01 28.75 -18.45
C ASN A 169 4.12 27.91 -19.08
N LYS A 170 3.74 27.05 -20.03
CA LYS A 170 4.65 26.19 -20.80
C LYS A 170 5.76 26.96 -21.54
N ASN A 171 5.66 28.29 -21.59
CA ASN A 171 6.60 29.20 -22.23
C ASN A 171 7.37 30.10 -21.22
N ALA A 172 7.21 29.89 -19.90
CA ALA A 172 8.00 30.63 -18.92
C ALA A 172 9.49 30.23 -19.05
N PRO A 173 10.43 31.19 -19.07
CA PRO A 173 11.85 30.87 -19.03
C PRO A 173 12.15 29.99 -17.81
N ILE A 174 12.93 28.93 -18.03
CA ILE A 174 13.47 28.12 -16.94
C ILE A 174 14.40 29.03 -16.15
N ASP A 175 14.00 29.45 -14.95
CA ASP A 175 14.86 30.19 -14.05
C ASP A 175 15.84 29.19 -13.42
N LEU A 176 17.04 29.12 -13.98
CA LEU A 176 18.13 28.34 -13.41
C LEU A 176 18.67 29.11 -12.19
N PRO A 177 18.66 28.52 -10.98
CA PRO A 177 19.22 29.19 -9.81
C PRO A 177 20.69 29.51 -10.07
N ARG A 178 21.07 30.78 -9.81
CA ARG A 178 22.46 31.24 -9.82
C ARG A 178 23.18 30.82 -8.54
#